data_AF-A0A1X7SLK4-F1
#
_entry.id   AF-A0A1X7SLK4-F1
#
_cell.length_a   1.000
_cell.length_b   1.000
_cell.length_c   1.000
_cell.angle_alpha   90.00
_cell.angle_beta   90.00
_cell.angle_gamma   90.00
#
_symmetry.space_group_name_H-M   'P 1'
#
loop_
_entity.id
_entity.type
_entity.pdbx_description
1 polymer ?
#
loop_
_entity_poly.entity_id
_entity_poly.type
_entity_poly.pdbx_seq_one_letter_code
_entity_poly.pdbx_strand_id
1 'polypeptide(L)'
;MRSLVVCSVLLSILTLTITRPVGQAGPKSGGVVYTRWGRKSCPTGAELLYEGITGGSRWDSSGGGANYICLPKVPQYLSTNEPIWYSRMYGTEYEHVNDIFPGKDNHNAPCAVCYTSTKSVKLIIPAKTRCGLQNIKDI
;
A
#
# COMPACT_ATOMS: atom_id res chain seq x y z
N MET A 1 -7.09 56.50 57.41
CA MET A 1 -7.65 55.31 56.74
C MET A 1 -6.59 54.72 55.82
N ARG A 2 -6.22 53.46 56.10
CA ARG A 2 -5.66 52.42 55.22
C ARG A 2 -4.25 52.58 54.62
N SER A 3 -3.40 51.64 55.05
CA SER A 3 -2.08 51.23 54.57
C SER A 3 -2.07 50.64 53.15
N LEU A 4 -0.84 50.62 52.56
CA LEU A 4 -0.14 49.57 51.77
C LEU A 4 -0.99 48.77 50.76
N VAL A 5 -0.55 48.53 49.53
CA VAL A 5 0.42 47.48 49.18
C VAL A 5 0.80 47.60 47.69
N VAL A 6 2.09 47.44 47.42
CA VAL A 6 2.71 47.21 46.10
C VAL A 6 2.17 45.90 45.51
N CYS A 7 1.46 45.97 44.38
CA CYS A 7 1.05 44.76 43.64
C CYS A 7 2.03 44.53 42.49
N SER A 8 3.02 43.71 42.77
CA SER A 8 3.95 43.14 41.79
C SER A 8 3.17 42.46 40.66
N VAL A 9 3.53 42.79 39.43
CA VAL A 9 2.99 42.17 38.22
C VAL A 9 3.44 40.70 38.20
N LEU A 10 2.57 39.76 38.60
CA LEU A 10 2.80 38.34 38.35
C LEU A 10 2.48 38.05 36.88
N LEU A 11 3.53 37.86 36.10
CA LEU A 11 3.49 37.37 34.73
C LEU A 11 3.16 35.86 34.76
N SER A 12 1.88 35.50 34.89
CA SER A 12 1.43 34.12 34.72
C SER A 12 1.38 33.80 33.23
N ILE A 13 2.48 33.28 32.68
CA ILE A 13 2.52 32.68 31.34
C ILE A 13 1.73 31.37 31.43
N LEU A 14 0.43 31.44 31.16
CA LEU A 14 -0.36 30.25 30.87
C LEU A 14 0.15 29.72 29.52
N THR A 15 0.99 28.68 29.55
CA THR A 15 1.25 27.89 28.34
C THR A 15 -0.07 27.24 27.93
N LEU A 16 -0.81 27.88 27.02
CA LEU A 16 -1.85 27.21 26.24
C LEU A 16 -1.16 26.12 25.42
N THR A 17 -1.04 24.92 25.98
CA THR A 17 -0.87 23.73 25.16
C THR A 17 -2.16 23.59 24.35
N ILE A 18 -2.11 24.01 23.09
CA ILE A 18 -3.17 23.69 22.11
C ILE A 18 -3.10 22.17 21.91
N THR A 19 -3.73 21.40 22.78
CA THR A 19 -4.09 20.02 22.48
C THR A 19 -5.20 20.13 21.45
N ARG A 20 -4.85 20.02 20.16
CA ARG A 20 -5.87 19.80 19.13
C ARG A 20 -6.67 18.58 19.58
N PRO A 21 -8.00 18.66 19.76
CA PRO A 21 -8.77 17.46 20.02
C PRO A 21 -8.54 16.54 18.82
N VAL A 22 -7.89 15.41 19.07
CA VAL A 22 -7.89 14.31 18.11
C VAL A 22 -9.36 14.00 17.91
N GLY A 23 -9.89 14.29 16.71
CA GLY A 23 -11.26 13.98 16.37
C GLY A 23 -11.52 12.52 16.71
N GLN A 24 -12.65 12.23 17.36
CA GLN A 24 -13.05 10.87 17.67
C GLN A 24 -12.84 10.00 16.44
N ALA A 25 -12.11 8.89 16.60
CA ALA A 25 -12.00 7.89 15.56
C ALA A 25 -13.43 7.56 15.10
N GLY A 26 -13.70 7.76 13.81
CA GLY A 26 -14.97 7.37 13.23
C GLY A 26 -15.27 5.91 13.56
N PRO A 27 -16.53 5.46 13.42
CA PRO A 27 -16.87 4.05 13.59
C PRO A 27 -15.83 3.17 12.87
N LYS A 28 -15.41 2.05 13.48
CA LYS A 28 -14.50 1.06 12.86
C LYS A 28 -15.24 0.40 11.67
N SER A 29 -15.51 1.16 10.61
CA SER A 29 -16.43 0.81 9.55
C SER A 29 -15.67 0.67 8.25
N GLY A 30 -15.20 -0.55 8.00
CA GLY A 30 -14.68 -0.97 6.71
C GLY A 30 -13.34 -1.69 6.83
N GLY A 31 -13.27 -2.89 6.25
CA GLY A 31 -12.02 -3.45 5.74
C GLY A 31 -11.54 -2.63 4.55
N VAL A 32 -10.26 -2.31 4.47
CA VAL A 32 -9.65 -1.69 3.28
C VAL A 32 -8.58 -2.60 2.73
N VAL A 33 -8.63 -2.82 1.42
CA VAL A 33 -7.55 -3.44 0.67
C VAL A 33 -6.82 -2.34 -0.08
N TYR A 34 -5.50 -2.30 0.04
CA TYR A 34 -4.68 -1.33 -0.69
C TYR A 34 -3.37 -1.97 -1.12
N THR A 35 -2.76 -1.41 -2.17
CA THR A 35 -1.47 -1.89 -2.68
C THR A 35 -0.36 -0.95 -2.23
N ARG A 36 0.74 -1.52 -1.75
CA ARG A 36 1.99 -0.82 -1.46
C ARG A 36 2.98 -1.09 -2.59
N TRP A 37 3.10 -0.15 -3.51
CA TRP A 37 4.07 -0.19 -4.59
C TRP A 37 5.50 -0.04 -4.05
N GLY A 38 6.46 -0.78 -4.63
CA GLY A 38 7.86 -0.78 -4.21
C GLY A 38 8.11 -1.40 -2.84
N ARG A 39 7.17 -2.20 -2.30
CA ARG A 39 7.29 -2.87 -0.99
C ARG A 39 6.89 -4.33 -1.10
N LYS A 40 7.49 -5.16 -0.24
CA LYS A 40 7.24 -6.61 -0.15
C LYS A 40 6.39 -7.02 1.06
N SER A 41 6.07 -6.07 1.93
CA SER A 41 5.40 -6.32 3.21
C SER A 41 4.38 -5.23 3.51
N CYS A 42 3.50 -5.50 4.48
CA CYS A 42 2.54 -4.54 5.01
C CYS A 42 3.07 -3.88 6.30
N PRO A 43 2.64 -2.64 6.62
CA PRO A 43 3.00 -2.01 7.89
C PRO A 43 2.36 -2.74 9.08
N THR A 44 2.88 -2.51 10.28
CA THR A 44 2.29 -3.03 11.52
C THR A 44 0.81 -2.64 11.61
N GLY A 45 -0.04 -3.61 11.94
CA GLY A 45 -1.50 -3.42 12.01
C GLY A 45 -2.24 -3.69 10.69
N ALA A 46 -1.54 -4.09 9.63
CA ALA A 46 -2.12 -4.56 8.38
C ALA A 46 -1.64 -5.99 8.06
N GLU A 47 -2.55 -6.82 7.54
CA GLU A 47 -2.23 -8.17 7.10
C GLU A 47 -1.78 -8.16 5.64
N LEU A 48 -0.74 -8.95 5.33
CA LEU A 48 -0.31 -9.20 3.95
C LEU A 48 -1.21 -10.25 3.33
N LEU A 49 -1.91 -9.88 2.26
CA LEU A 49 -2.72 -10.81 1.48
C LEU A 49 -1.85 -11.57 0.47
N TYR A 50 -1.01 -10.85 -0.27
CA TYR A 50 0.02 -11.44 -1.13
C TYR A 50 1.11 -10.41 -1.49
N GLU A 51 2.30 -10.92 -1.80
CA GLU A 51 3.38 -10.18 -2.46
C GLU A 51 3.35 -10.45 -3.97
N GLY A 52 3.71 -9.44 -4.76
CA GLY A 52 3.72 -9.52 -6.21
C GLY A 52 4.79 -8.66 -6.88
N ILE A 53 4.65 -8.58 -8.20
CA ILE A 53 5.39 -7.69 -9.09
C ILE A 53 4.41 -6.65 -9.61
N THR A 54 4.81 -5.38 -9.56
CA THR A 54 4.04 -4.29 -10.17
C THR A 54 4.01 -4.52 -11.66
N GLY A 55 2.82 -4.63 -12.24
CA GLY A 55 2.59 -4.94 -13.65
C GLY A 55 1.96 -3.77 -14.39
N GLY A 56 2.33 -3.61 -15.65
CA GLY A 56 1.84 -2.59 -16.55
C GLY A 56 2.08 -2.97 -18.02
N SER A 57 2.32 -1.98 -18.86
CA SER A 57 2.68 -2.14 -20.27
C SER A 57 4.18 -1.98 -20.48
N ARG A 58 4.67 -2.53 -21.59
CA ARG A 58 6.02 -2.22 -22.09
C ARG A 58 6.04 -0.82 -22.70
N TRP A 59 7.18 -0.16 -22.59
CA TRP A 59 7.36 1.24 -22.98
C TRP A 59 7.04 1.55 -24.46
N ASP A 60 7.19 0.59 -25.36
CA ASP A 60 6.94 0.73 -26.82
C ASP A 60 5.60 0.15 -27.28
N SER A 61 4.74 -0.30 -26.36
CA SER A 61 3.48 -0.97 -26.71
C SER A 61 2.31 0.01 -26.81
N SER A 62 1.55 -0.05 -27.90
CA SER A 62 0.38 0.81 -28.15
C SER A 62 -0.91 0.37 -27.40
N GLY A 63 -0.76 -0.25 -26.23
CA GLY A 63 -1.86 -0.78 -25.43
C GLY A 63 -1.38 -1.26 -24.06
N GLY A 64 -2.30 -1.36 -23.09
CA GLY A 64 -1.97 -1.72 -21.72
C GLY A 64 -3.15 -1.59 -20.76
N GLY A 65 -2.90 -1.89 -19.49
CA GLY A 65 -3.84 -1.56 -18.42
C GLY A 65 -3.88 -0.05 -18.17
N ALA A 66 -5.07 0.48 -17.86
CA ALA A 66 -5.22 1.90 -17.51
C ALA A 66 -4.47 2.30 -16.23
N ASN A 67 -4.18 1.32 -15.36
CA ASN A 67 -3.46 1.49 -14.11
C ASN A 67 -2.47 0.34 -13.93
N TYR A 68 -1.45 0.56 -13.09
CA TYR A 68 -0.60 -0.52 -12.58
C TYR A 68 -1.42 -1.53 -11.78
N ILE A 69 -1.02 -2.79 -11.85
CA ILE A 69 -1.66 -3.89 -11.13
C ILE A 69 -0.62 -4.70 -10.36
N CYS A 70 -0.96 -5.23 -9.19
CA CYS A 70 -0.04 -6.10 -8.46
C CYS A 70 -0.22 -7.54 -8.94
N LEU A 71 0.72 -8.05 -9.73
CA LEU A 71 0.68 -9.41 -10.26
C LEU A 71 1.27 -10.38 -9.23
N PRO A 72 0.58 -11.46 -8.84
CA PRO A 72 1.17 -12.46 -7.96
C PRO A 72 2.37 -13.13 -8.65
N LYS A 73 3.41 -13.46 -7.88
CA LYS A 73 4.63 -14.13 -8.40
C LYS A 73 4.35 -15.49 -9.02
N VAL A 74 3.34 -16.18 -8.50
CA VAL A 74 2.92 -17.51 -8.96
C VAL A 74 1.48 -17.42 -9.48
N PRO A 75 1.27 -17.22 -10.80
CA PRO A 75 -0.05 -17.23 -11.39
C PRO A 75 -0.64 -18.65 -11.45
N GLN A 76 -1.96 -18.74 -11.57
CA GLN A 76 -2.68 -19.96 -11.92
C GLN A 76 -3.05 -19.89 -13.41
N TYR A 77 -2.53 -20.82 -14.18
CA TYR A 77 -2.84 -20.94 -15.60
C TYR A 77 -4.08 -21.81 -15.80
N LEU A 78 -5.01 -21.35 -16.63
CA LEU A 78 -6.15 -22.15 -17.08
C LEU A 78 -5.76 -23.17 -18.16
N SER A 79 -4.68 -22.88 -18.88
CA SER A 79 -4.15 -23.70 -19.96
C SER A 79 -2.64 -23.44 -20.06
N THR A 80 -1.90 -24.46 -20.46
CA THR A 80 -0.47 -24.35 -20.81
C THR A 80 -0.26 -24.11 -22.31
N ASN A 81 -1.33 -24.06 -23.09
CA ASN A 81 -1.27 -23.76 -24.53
C ASN A 81 -1.11 -22.24 -24.74
N GLU A 82 0.03 -21.82 -25.28
CA GLU A 82 0.31 -20.43 -25.64
C GLU A 82 -0.10 -20.19 -27.11
N PRO A 83 -1.04 -19.26 -27.38
CA PRO A 83 -1.44 -18.94 -28.74
C PRO A 83 -0.32 -18.16 -29.47
N ILE A 84 -0.32 -18.23 -30.80
CA ILE A 84 0.66 -17.53 -31.66
C ILE A 84 0.60 -16.00 -31.48
N TRP A 85 -0.58 -15.47 -31.19
CA TRP A 85 -0.82 -14.04 -30.95
C TRP A 85 -1.47 -13.84 -29.58
N TYR A 86 -0.88 -12.97 -28.77
CA TYR A 86 -1.36 -12.68 -27.41
C TYR A 86 -1.04 -11.27 -26.96
N SER A 87 -1.78 -10.79 -25.96
CA SER A 87 -1.48 -9.56 -25.22
C SER A 87 -0.57 -9.86 -24.04
N ARG A 88 0.32 -8.92 -23.71
CA ARG A 88 1.33 -9.09 -22.65
C ARG A 88 1.07 -8.12 -21.50
N MET A 89 1.31 -8.60 -20.30
CA MET A 89 1.48 -7.79 -19.10
C MET A 89 2.95 -7.83 -18.73
N TYR A 90 3.58 -6.67 -18.55
CA TYR A 90 4.99 -6.55 -18.26
C TYR A 90 5.21 -6.14 -16.81
N GLY A 91 6.29 -6.60 -16.19
CA GLY A 91 6.74 -6.05 -14.92
C GLY A 91 7.19 -4.60 -15.10
N THR A 92 6.85 -3.74 -14.15
CA THR A 92 7.41 -2.39 -14.04
C THR A 92 8.81 -2.52 -13.50
N GLU A 93 9.79 -2.02 -14.24
CA GLU A 93 11.20 -2.13 -13.88
C GLU A 93 11.75 -0.80 -13.33
N TYR A 94 12.73 -0.92 -12.44
CA TYR A 94 13.59 0.21 -12.12
C TYR A 94 14.65 0.33 -13.22
N GLU A 95 14.36 1.18 -14.21
CA GLU A 95 15.26 1.50 -15.30
C GLU A 95 16.26 2.58 -14.85
N HIS A 96 17.56 2.38 -15.09
CA HIS A 96 18.60 3.38 -14.82
C HIS A 96 18.58 3.93 -13.39
N VAL A 97 18.75 3.04 -12.40
CA VAL A 97 18.74 3.42 -10.99
C VAL A 97 19.93 4.29 -10.60
N ASN A 98 19.66 5.32 -9.80
CA ASN A 98 20.68 6.06 -9.06
C ASN A 98 20.93 5.42 -7.68
N ASP A 99 21.75 6.06 -6.85
CA ASP A 99 22.11 5.57 -5.50
C ASP A 99 20.91 5.44 -4.52
N ILE A 100 19.69 5.83 -4.91
CA ILE A 100 18.47 5.66 -4.10
C ILE A 100 18.06 4.18 -4.06
N PHE A 101 18.24 3.45 -5.17
CA PHE A 101 17.94 2.02 -5.28
C PHE A 101 19.16 1.24 -5.77
N PRO A 102 20.22 1.15 -4.95
CA PRO A 102 21.49 0.58 -5.37
C PRO A 102 21.33 -0.89 -5.78
N GLY A 103 21.87 -1.24 -6.95
CA GLY A 103 21.81 -2.59 -7.49
C GLY A 103 20.41 -3.06 -7.91
N LYS A 104 19.49 -2.14 -8.19
CA LYS A 104 18.14 -2.45 -8.71
C LYS A 104 17.94 -2.16 -10.19
N ASP A 105 19.02 -1.89 -10.91
CA ASP A 105 18.98 -1.72 -12.36
C ASP A 105 18.33 -2.95 -13.02
N ASN A 106 17.35 -2.71 -13.89
CA ASN A 106 16.59 -3.76 -14.59
C ASN A 106 15.87 -4.76 -13.67
N HIS A 107 15.57 -4.37 -12.42
CA HIS A 107 14.79 -5.20 -11.51
C HIS A 107 13.33 -4.78 -11.48
N ASN A 108 12.44 -5.77 -11.46
CA ASN A 108 11.01 -5.56 -11.29
C ASN A 108 10.69 -4.92 -9.92
N ALA A 109 9.85 -3.89 -9.94
CA ALA A 109 9.34 -3.20 -8.76
C ALA A 109 8.35 -4.11 -8.01
N PRO A 110 8.64 -4.49 -6.75
CA PRO A 110 7.74 -5.34 -5.99
C PRO A 110 6.46 -4.60 -5.60
N CYS A 111 5.42 -5.33 -5.24
CA CYS A 111 4.22 -4.78 -4.63
C CYS A 111 3.71 -5.71 -3.52
N ALA A 112 3.02 -5.13 -2.54
CA ALA A 112 2.37 -5.87 -1.47
C ALA A 112 0.91 -5.43 -1.36
N VAL A 113 -0.02 -6.38 -1.42
CA VAL A 113 -1.45 -6.08 -1.22
C VAL A 113 -1.79 -6.33 0.24
N CYS A 114 -2.23 -5.26 0.88
CA CYS A 114 -2.44 -5.19 2.32
C CYS A 114 -3.91 -5.05 2.64
N TYR A 115 -4.28 -5.60 3.78
CA TYR A 115 -5.62 -5.53 4.33
C TYR A 115 -5.61 -4.97 5.74
N THR A 116 -6.52 -4.03 6.02
CA THR A 116 -6.72 -3.47 7.36
C THR A 116 -8.19 -3.55 7.73
N SER A 117 -8.48 -3.95 8.98
CA SER A 117 -9.80 -4.06 9.65
C SER A 117 -10.52 -5.40 9.48
N THR A 118 -11.59 -5.63 10.24
CA THR A 118 -12.17 -6.96 10.56
C THR A 118 -13.43 -7.33 9.76
N LYS A 119 -13.77 -6.57 8.72
CA LYS A 119 -14.98 -6.81 7.90
C LYS A 119 -14.64 -7.38 6.53
N SER A 120 -15.54 -8.21 6.00
CA SER A 120 -15.43 -8.80 4.67
C SER A 120 -15.17 -7.74 3.59
N VAL A 121 -14.14 -7.97 2.79
CA VAL A 121 -13.79 -7.18 1.60
C VAL A 121 -13.92 -8.05 0.36
N LYS A 122 -14.22 -7.43 -0.78
CA LYS A 122 -14.13 -8.10 -2.08
C LYS A 122 -12.75 -7.80 -2.65
N LEU A 123 -11.97 -8.85 -2.89
CA LEU A 123 -10.65 -8.79 -3.51
C LEU A 123 -10.67 -9.63 -4.79
N ILE A 124 -10.11 -9.07 -5.86
CA ILE A 124 -9.75 -9.81 -7.06
C ILE A 124 -8.22 -9.94 -7.04
N ILE A 125 -7.71 -11.18 -7.04
CA ILE A 125 -6.28 -11.44 -7.22
C ILE A 125 -6.07 -11.73 -8.71
N PRO A 126 -5.29 -10.92 -9.43
CA PRO A 126 -5.03 -11.13 -10.86
C PRO A 126 -4.40 -12.50 -11.09
N ALA A 127 -4.69 -13.12 -12.24
CA ALA A 127 -4.13 -14.42 -12.62
C ALA A 127 -4.34 -15.54 -11.56
N LYS A 128 -5.41 -15.45 -10.75
CA LYS A 128 -5.90 -16.54 -9.90
C LYS A 128 -7.33 -16.87 -10.32
N THR A 129 -7.63 -18.16 -10.43
CA THR A 129 -8.92 -18.65 -10.94
C THR A 129 -9.83 -19.13 -9.83
N ARG A 130 -9.27 -19.33 -8.63
CA ARG A 130 -10.01 -19.70 -7.43
C ARG A 130 -10.15 -18.49 -6.51
N CYS A 131 -11.40 -18.18 -6.16
CA CYS A 131 -11.71 -17.26 -5.09
C CYS A 131 -11.53 -18.00 -3.76
N GLY A 132 -10.42 -17.74 -3.09
CA GLY A 132 -10.15 -18.28 -1.78
C GLY A 132 -8.88 -17.67 -1.24
N LEU A 133 -8.97 -17.00 -0.09
CA LEU A 133 -7.83 -16.86 0.80
C LEU A 133 -7.61 -18.24 1.43
N GLN A 134 -7.20 -19.22 0.62
CA GLN A 134 -6.87 -20.55 1.12
C GLN A 134 -5.59 -20.38 1.93
N ASN A 135 -5.76 -20.15 3.24
CA ASN A 135 -4.75 -19.87 4.25
C ASN A 135 -3.66 -18.90 3.79
N ILE A 136 -3.64 -17.69 4.35
CA ILE A 136 -2.63 -16.63 4.16
C ILE A 136 -1.15 -17.12 4.29
N LYS A 137 -0.91 -18.36 4.72
CA LYS A 137 0.41 -18.99 4.88
C LYS A 137 0.84 -19.88 3.71
N ASP A 138 -0.03 -20.21 2.75
CA ASP A 138 0.25 -21.21 1.71
C ASP A 138 0.31 -20.61 0.29
N ILE A 139 0.49 -19.29 0.16
CA ILE A 139 0.73 -18.56 -1.11
C ILE A 139 2.17 -18.06 -1.19
#